data_AF-A0A7F8PZ87-F1
#
_entry.id   AF-A0A7F8PZ87-F1
#
_cell.length_a   1.000
_cell.length_b   1.000
_cell.length_c   1.000
_cell.angle_alpha   90.00
_cell.angle_beta   90.00
_cell.angle_gamma   90.00
#
_symmetry.space_group_name_H-M   'P 1'
#
loop_
_entity.id
_entity.type
_entity.pdbx_description
1 polymer ?
#
loop_
_entity_poly.entity_id
_entity_poly.type
_entity_poly.pdbx_seq_one_letter_code
_entity_poly.pdbx_strand_id
1 'polypeptide(L)'
;MDYNATTPLEPEVIQAMTEAMREAWGNPSSPYPAGRKAKDIIDTARENVAKMICGKPQDIIFTSGGTESNNLVIHSVVKHFHQTRPSKGSLAKLCSLLDRATPHLITCTVEHDSIRLPLEHLVEERVAGE
;
A
#
# COMPACT_ATOMS: atom_id res chain seq x y z
N MET A 1 -15.78 -8.89 -23.41
CA MET A 1 -15.12 -7.63 -23.02
C MET A 1 -14.84 -7.73 -21.52
N ASP A 2 -13.58 -7.84 -21.12
CA ASP A 2 -13.16 -8.06 -19.73
C ASP A 2 -11.97 -7.16 -19.35
N TYR A 3 -12.16 -5.85 -19.54
CA TYR A 3 -11.14 -4.84 -19.23
C TYR A 3 -10.98 -4.59 -17.72
N ASN A 4 -11.91 -5.11 -16.91
CA ASN A 4 -11.85 -5.01 -15.45
C ASN A 4 -10.84 -6.02 -14.87
N ALA A 5 -10.63 -7.16 -15.53
CA ALA A 5 -9.60 -8.12 -15.13
C ALA A 5 -8.19 -7.65 -15.49
N THR A 6 -8.00 -7.16 -16.72
CA THR A 6 -6.71 -6.62 -17.18
C THR A 6 -6.88 -5.80 -18.46
N THR A 7 -5.88 -4.97 -18.78
CA THR A 7 -5.82 -4.20 -20.02
C THR A 7 -4.55 -4.58 -20.80
N PRO A 8 -4.61 -4.67 -22.14
CA PRO A 8 -3.38 -4.79 -22.93
C PRO A 8 -2.50 -3.56 -22.71
N LEU A 9 -1.18 -3.75 -22.74
CA LEU A 9 -0.24 -2.64 -22.67
C LEU A 9 -0.26 -1.83 -23.96
N GLU A 10 -0.28 -0.51 -23.83
CA GLU A 10 -0.04 0.39 -24.95
C GLU A 10 1.40 0.22 -25.49
N PRO A 11 1.64 0.39 -26.80
CA PRO A 11 2.97 0.22 -27.40
C PRO A 11 4.08 1.03 -26.71
N GLU A 12 3.76 2.25 -26.28
CA GLU A 12 4.70 3.13 -25.57
C GLU A 12 5.10 2.57 -24.20
N VAL A 13 4.19 1.84 -23.52
CA VAL A 13 4.50 1.17 -22.26
C VAL A 13 5.48 0.02 -22.50
N ILE A 14 5.26 -0.77 -23.54
CA ILE A 14 6.17 -1.87 -23.93
C ILE A 14 7.56 -1.32 -24.24
N GLN A 15 7.62 -0.21 -24.99
CA GLN A 15 8.87 0.46 -25.32
C GLN A 15 9.59 0.96 -24.06
N ALA A 16 8.91 1.72 -23.20
CA ALA A 16 9.51 2.28 -21.98
C ALA A 16 10.05 1.19 -21.05
N MET A 17 9.29 0.09 -20.87
CA MET A 17 9.74 -1.05 -20.08
C MET A 17 10.97 -1.73 -20.71
N THR A 18 10.97 -1.92 -22.04
CA THR A 18 12.10 -2.52 -22.76
C THR A 18 13.36 -1.67 -22.67
N GLU A 19 13.22 -0.35 -22.82
CA GLU A 19 14.32 0.60 -22.67
C GLU A 19 14.87 0.60 -21.24
N ALA A 20 14.01 0.64 -20.22
CA ALA A 20 14.44 0.57 -18.82
C ALA A 20 15.24 -0.72 -18.53
N MET A 21 14.77 -1.87 -19.02
CA MET A 21 15.47 -3.16 -18.85
C MET A 21 16.86 -3.18 -19.50
N ARG A 22 17.02 -2.56 -20.67
CA ARG A 22 18.29 -2.54 -21.41
C ARG A 22 19.26 -1.47 -20.90
N GLU A 23 18.73 -0.30 -20.61
CA GLU A 23 19.52 0.93 -20.48
C GLU A 23 19.65 1.41 -19.03
N ALA A 24 18.78 0.96 -18.13
CA ALA A 24 18.70 1.40 -16.73
C ALA A 24 18.61 0.22 -15.74
N TRP A 25 19.37 -0.84 -16.02
CA TRP A 25 19.42 -2.07 -15.22
C TRP A 25 20.14 -1.94 -13.86
N GLY A 26 20.81 -0.81 -13.61
CA GLY A 26 21.61 -0.60 -12.40
C GLY A 26 20.76 -0.56 -11.14
N ASN A 27 21.33 -0.96 -10.01
CA ASN A 27 20.63 -0.87 -8.72
C ASN A 27 20.41 0.61 -8.32
N PRO A 28 19.17 1.08 -8.16
CA PRO A 28 18.85 2.49 -7.87
C PRO A 28 19.35 2.99 -6.51
N SER A 29 19.70 2.08 -5.59
CA SER A 29 20.35 2.43 -4.32
C SER A 29 21.86 2.69 -4.46
N SER A 30 22.43 2.41 -5.63
CA SER A 30 23.87 2.59 -5.86
C SER A 30 24.21 4.03 -6.27
N PRO A 31 25.32 4.60 -5.76
CA PRO A 31 25.68 5.99 -6.04
C PRO A 31 26.34 6.18 -7.41
N TYR A 32 26.76 5.12 -8.11
CA TYR A 32 27.45 5.21 -9.41
C TYR A 32 26.47 5.52 -10.58
N PRO A 33 26.97 5.94 -11.76
CA PRO A 33 26.12 6.46 -12.85
C PRO A 33 24.95 5.55 -13.26
N ALA A 34 25.18 4.24 -13.38
CA ALA A 34 24.11 3.30 -13.74
C ALA A 34 23.00 3.21 -12.68
N GLY A 35 23.32 3.30 -11.39
CA GLY A 35 22.32 3.36 -10.32
C GLY A 35 21.54 4.66 -10.32
N ARG A 36 22.21 5.80 -10.53
CA ARG A 36 21.55 7.11 -10.66
C ARG A 36 20.56 7.14 -11.83
N LYS A 37 20.95 6.59 -12.99
CA LYS A 37 20.05 6.50 -14.16
C LYS A 37 18.76 5.74 -13.85
N ALA A 38 18.85 4.60 -13.15
CA ALA A 38 17.66 3.85 -12.73
C ALA A 38 16.79 4.64 -11.74
N LYS A 39 17.44 5.33 -10.79
CA LYS A 39 16.75 6.19 -9.82
C LYS A 39 16.00 7.34 -10.48
N ASP A 40 16.61 8.02 -11.45
CA ASP A 40 16.00 9.15 -12.17
C ASP A 40 14.72 8.70 -12.93
N ILE A 41 14.72 7.49 -13.48
CA ILE A 41 13.53 6.90 -14.13
C ILE A 41 12.42 6.65 -13.09
N ILE A 42 12.76 6.09 -11.92
CA ILE A 42 11.80 5.85 -10.84
C ILE A 42 11.20 7.17 -10.34
N ASP A 43 12.03 8.21 -10.17
CA ASP A 43 11.58 9.53 -9.70
C ASP A 43 10.68 10.21 -10.74
N THR A 44 11.02 10.11 -12.04
CA THR A 44 10.15 10.57 -13.13
C THR A 44 8.81 9.83 -13.16
N ALA A 45 8.82 8.51 -12.99
CA ALA A 45 7.58 7.72 -12.92
C ALA A 45 6.71 8.14 -11.72
N ARG A 46 7.35 8.45 -10.58
CA ARG A 46 6.68 8.92 -9.37
C ARG A 46 5.99 10.27 -9.59
N GLU A 47 6.65 11.19 -10.28
CA GLU A 47 6.08 12.48 -10.68
C GLU A 47 4.87 12.30 -11.60
N ASN A 48 4.96 11.40 -12.58
CA ASN A 48 3.86 11.12 -13.51
C ASN A 48 2.62 10.56 -12.80
N VAL A 49 2.81 9.59 -11.89
CA VAL A 49 1.70 9.03 -11.08
C VAL A 49 1.10 10.10 -10.18
N ALA A 50 1.92 10.91 -9.50
CA ALA A 50 1.43 12.01 -8.68
C ALA A 50 0.60 13.01 -9.49
N LYS A 51 1.08 13.40 -10.67
CA LYS A 51 0.37 14.31 -11.57
C LYS A 51 -0.97 13.74 -12.03
N MET A 52 -1.05 12.44 -12.32
CA MET A 52 -2.28 11.76 -12.73
C MET A 52 -3.40 11.88 -11.68
N ILE A 53 -3.04 11.87 -10.40
CA ILE A 53 -3.98 11.95 -9.28
C ILE A 53 -4.01 13.33 -8.58
N CYS A 54 -3.41 14.36 -9.18
CA CYS A 54 -3.27 15.70 -8.60
C CYS A 54 -2.59 15.73 -7.21
N GLY A 55 -1.68 14.79 -6.94
CA GLY A 55 -0.92 14.65 -5.69
C GLY A 55 0.50 15.21 -5.77
N LYS A 56 1.32 14.90 -4.75
CA LYS A 56 2.74 15.25 -4.72
C LYS A 56 3.62 14.00 -4.86
N PRO A 57 4.80 14.08 -5.51
CA PRO A 57 5.66 12.92 -5.70
C PRO A 57 6.03 12.20 -4.39
N GLN A 58 6.29 12.95 -3.31
CA GLN A 58 6.65 12.37 -2.01
C GLN A 58 5.53 11.54 -1.35
N ASP A 59 4.28 11.68 -1.80
CA ASP A 59 3.13 10.95 -1.26
C ASP A 59 2.90 9.62 -1.98
N ILE A 60 3.65 9.33 -3.06
CA ILE A 60 3.51 8.11 -3.86
C ILE A 60 4.43 7.03 -3.31
N ILE A 61 3.88 5.83 -3.08
CA ILE A 61 4.62 4.61 -2.76
C ILE A 61 4.33 3.58 -3.87
N PHE A 62 5.38 3.05 -4.50
CA PHE A 62 5.22 1.95 -5.45
C PHE A 62 5.11 0.63 -4.71
N THR A 63 4.11 -0.16 -5.08
CA THR A 63 3.82 -1.52 -4.58
C THR A 63 3.73 -2.48 -5.78
N SER A 64 3.62 -3.78 -5.53
CA SER A 64 3.45 -4.79 -6.58
C SER A 64 2.08 -4.73 -7.29
N GLY A 65 1.08 -4.08 -6.70
CA GLY A 65 -0.25 -3.95 -7.29
C GLY A 65 -1.34 -3.57 -6.29
N GLY A 66 -2.60 -3.57 -6.75
CA GLY A 66 -3.76 -3.15 -5.96
C GLY A 66 -3.96 -3.97 -4.68
N THR A 67 -3.75 -5.29 -4.73
CA THR A 67 -3.89 -6.17 -3.56
C THR A 67 -2.91 -5.78 -2.44
N GLU A 68 -1.64 -5.55 -2.77
CA GLU A 68 -0.64 -5.12 -1.78
C GLU A 68 -0.97 -3.73 -1.23
N SER A 69 -1.32 -2.77 -2.09
CA SER A 69 -1.68 -1.42 -1.65
C SER A 69 -2.85 -1.41 -0.66
N ASN A 70 -3.89 -2.20 -0.94
CA ASN A 70 -5.05 -2.34 -0.06
C ASN A 70 -4.67 -2.94 1.29
N ASN A 71 -3.89 -4.01 1.30
CA ASN A 71 -3.41 -4.66 2.52
C ASN A 71 -2.52 -3.72 3.34
N LEU A 72 -1.61 -2.99 2.68
CA LEU A 72 -0.72 -2.02 3.30
C LEU A 72 -1.52 -0.96 4.09
N VAL A 73 -2.56 -0.39 3.48
CA VAL A 73 -3.39 0.62 4.14
C VAL A 73 -4.15 0.04 5.33
N ILE A 74 -4.81 -1.10 5.15
CA ILE A 74 -5.58 -1.77 6.22
C ILE A 74 -4.69 -2.06 7.44
N HIS A 75 -3.56 -2.74 7.22
CA HIS A 75 -2.63 -3.06 8.31
C HIS A 75 -2.01 -1.82 8.94
N SER A 76 -1.68 -0.79 8.14
CA SER A 76 -1.12 0.46 8.66
C SER A 76 -2.10 1.20 9.57
N VAL A 77 -3.37 1.33 9.17
CA VAL A 77 -4.41 2.01 9.97
C VAL A 77 -4.67 1.26 11.28
N VAL A 78 -4.79 -0.06 11.24
CA VAL A 78 -5.00 -0.88 12.43
C VAL A 78 -3.81 -0.78 13.39
N LYS A 79 -2.58 -0.88 12.86
CA LYS A 79 -1.36 -0.70 13.64
C LYS A 79 -1.30 0.70 14.27
N HIS A 80 -1.63 1.73 13.51
CA HIS A 80 -1.64 3.11 13.98
C HIS A 80 -2.63 3.30 15.13
N PHE A 81 -3.86 2.79 15.00
CA PHE A 81 -4.88 2.86 16.04
C PHE A 81 -4.41 2.27 17.37
N HIS A 82 -3.74 1.11 17.34
CA HIS A 82 -3.18 0.46 18.52
C HIS A 82 -2.00 1.23 19.12
N GLN A 83 -1.20 1.92 18.30
CA GLN A 83 -0.05 2.72 18.75
C GLN A 83 -0.46 4.06 19.36
N THR A 84 -1.48 4.72 18.83
CA THR A 84 -1.90 6.05 19.29
C THR A 84 -2.74 6.02 20.57
N ARG A 85 -3.13 4.83 21.03
CA ARG A 85 -3.89 4.71 22.28
C ARG A 85 -2.98 4.89 23.49
N PRO A 86 -3.25 5.88 24.36
CA PRO A 86 -2.49 6.00 25.60
C PRO A 86 -2.75 4.77 26.46
N SER A 87 -1.66 4.11 26.88
CA SER A 87 -1.67 3.14 27.98
C SER A 87 -2.22 3.86 29.23
N LYS A 88 -3.54 3.77 29.47
CA LYS A 88 -4.12 4.21 30.73
C LYS A 88 -3.42 3.43 31.85
N GLY A 89 -2.99 4.13 32.90
CA GLY A 89 -2.09 3.63 33.94
C GLY A 89 -2.57 2.36 34.68
N SER A 90 -1.73 1.89 35.60
CA SER A 90 -1.76 0.59 36.30
C SER A 90 -3.13 -0.04 36.65
N LEU A 91 -4.18 0.76 36.93
CA LEU A 91 -5.54 0.25 37.20
C LEU A 91 -6.35 -0.14 35.95
N ALA A 92 -6.06 0.46 34.78
CA ALA A 92 -6.73 0.13 33.53
C ALA A 92 -6.24 -1.19 32.92
N LYS A 93 -5.14 -1.76 33.43
CA LYS A 93 -4.60 -3.06 33.00
C LYS A 93 -5.52 -4.23 33.34
N LEU A 94 -6.33 -4.08 34.39
CA LEU A 94 -7.34 -5.06 34.79
C LEU A 94 -8.62 -4.96 33.93
N CYS A 95 -9.03 -3.73 33.56
CA CYS A 95 -10.14 -3.52 32.62
C CYS A 95 -9.76 -3.80 31.15
N SER A 96 -8.50 -3.59 30.75
CA SER A 96 -8.00 -3.88 29.39
C SER A 96 -7.93 -5.36 29.05
N LEU A 97 -8.04 -6.26 30.06
CA LEU A 97 -8.21 -7.69 29.83
C LEU A 97 -9.63 -8.04 29.37
N LEU A 98 -10.62 -7.21 29.72
CA LEU A 98 -12.02 -7.37 29.33
C LEU A 98 -12.38 -6.49 28.12
N ASP A 99 -11.67 -5.40 27.89
CA ASP A 99 -11.94 -4.43 26.85
C ASP A 99 -10.66 -4.12 26.05
N ARG A 100 -10.20 -5.11 25.26
CA ARG A 100 -9.29 -4.82 24.14
C ARG A 100 -10.12 -4.09 23.11
N ALA A 101 -10.26 -2.78 23.28
CA ALA A 101 -10.99 -2.00 22.31
C ALA A 101 -10.31 -2.17 20.94
N THR A 102 -11.05 -2.67 19.97
CA THR A 102 -10.58 -2.89 18.60
C THR A 102 -11.04 -1.71 17.73
N PRO A 103 -10.36 -1.44 16.60
CA PRO A 103 -10.91 -0.55 15.58
C PRO A 103 -12.20 -1.16 15.02
N HIS A 104 -13.25 -0.34 14.90
CA HIS A 104 -14.49 -0.69 14.22
C HIS A 104 -14.31 -0.46 12.72
N LEU A 105 -14.58 -1.49 11.92
CA LEU A 105 -14.42 -1.50 10.47
C LEU A 105 -15.77 -1.28 9.78
N ILE A 106 -15.84 -0.32 8.84
CA ILE A 106 -17.05 -0.06 8.05
C ILE A 106 -16.70 -0.31 6.57
N THR A 107 -17.45 -1.21 5.94
CA THR A 107 -17.25 -1.65 4.55
C THR A 107 -18.61 -1.80 3.85
N CYS A 108 -18.64 -2.08 2.54
CA CYS A 108 -19.88 -2.29 1.80
C CYS A 108 -20.15 -3.77 1.49
N THR A 109 -21.33 -4.08 0.93
CA THR A 109 -21.70 -5.46 0.57
C THR A 109 -20.98 -6.00 -0.65
N VAL A 110 -20.29 -5.15 -1.42
CA VAL A 110 -19.62 -5.52 -2.67
C VAL A 110 -18.16 -5.05 -2.61
N GLU A 111 -17.35 -5.81 -1.89
CA GLU A 111 -15.92 -5.56 -1.75
C GLU A 111 -15.10 -6.55 -2.59
N HIS A 112 -13.97 -6.09 -3.12
CA HIS A 112 -12.99 -6.97 -3.73
C HIS A 112 -12.32 -7.85 -2.65
N ASP A 113 -11.91 -9.08 -3.00
CA ASP A 113 -11.27 -10.00 -2.06
C ASP A 113 -10.01 -9.43 -1.41
N SER A 114 -9.31 -8.50 -2.07
CA SER A 114 -8.17 -7.79 -1.49
C SER A 114 -8.52 -6.88 -0.30
N ILE A 115 -9.79 -6.58 -0.09
CA ILE A 115 -10.30 -5.81 1.05
C ILE A 115 -11.00 -6.76 2.03
N ARG A 116 -11.91 -7.59 1.53
CA ARG A 116 -12.71 -8.50 2.35
C ARG A 116 -11.85 -9.48 3.18
N LEU A 117 -10.93 -10.20 2.53
CA LEU A 117 -10.15 -11.24 3.20
C LEU A 117 -9.22 -10.69 4.31
N PRO A 118 -8.51 -9.56 4.11
CA PRO A 118 -7.73 -8.95 5.20
C PRO A 118 -8.58 -8.50 6.39
N LEU A 119 -9.79 -7.96 6.15
CA LEU A 119 -10.68 -7.54 7.23
C LEU A 119 -11.21 -8.75 8.02
N GLU A 120 -11.66 -9.80 7.33
CA GLU A 120 -12.07 -11.06 7.95
C GLU A 120 -10.96 -11.64 8.82
N HIS A 121 -9.73 -11.68 8.29
CA HIS A 121 -8.56 -12.15 9.02
C HIS A 121 -8.28 -11.33 10.30
N LEU A 122 -8.40 -10.00 10.22
CA LEU A 122 -8.19 -9.14 11.40
C LEU A 122 -9.27 -9.29 12.48
N VAL A 123 -10.51 -9.60 12.08
CA VAL A 123 -11.61 -9.93 12.99
C VAL A 123 -11.36 -11.29 13.65
N GLU A 124 -10.94 -12.30 12.90
CA GLU A 124 -10.57 -13.63 13.42
C GLU A 124 -9.43 -13.56 14.44
N GLU A 125 -8.40 -12.75 14.17
CA GLU A 125 -7.28 -12.53 15.09
C GLU A 125 -7.63 -11.66 16.31
N ARG A 126 -8.87 -11.15 16.40
CA ARG A 126 -9.33 -10.20 17.44
C ARG A 126 -8.48 -8.93 17.51
N VAL A 127 -7.99 -8.49 16.36
CA VAL A 127 -7.21 -7.26 16.19
C VAL A 127 -8.11 -6.10 15.73
N ALA A 128 -9.26 -6.41 15.11
CA ALA A 128 -10.35 -5.52 14.73
C ALA A 128 -11.72 -6.04 15.19
N GLY A 129 -12.74 -5.18 15.24
CA GLY A 129 -14.13 -5.54 15.54
C GLY A 129 -15.07 -5.12 14.42
N GLU A 130 -16.15 -5.87 14.26
CA GLU A 130 -17.32 -5.50 13.45
C GLU A 130 -18.25 -4.54 14.21
#